data_AF-A0A358Y5T6-F1
#
_entry.id   AF-A0A358Y5T6-F1
#
_cell.length_a   1.000
_cell.length_b   1.000
_cell.length_c   1.000
_cell.angle_alpha   90.00
_cell.angle_beta   90.00
_cell.angle_gamma   90.00
#
_symmetry.space_group_name_H-M   'P 1'
#
loop_
_entity.id
_entity.type
_entity.pdbx_description
1 polymer ?
#
loop_
_entity_poly.entity_id
_entity_poly.type
_entity_poly.pdbx_seq_one_letter_code
_entity_poly.pdbx_strand_id
1 'polypeptide(L)' 'MRDQAIFQLIQEEKNRQLHGIELIASENFVSEQVMEAMGSVLTNKYAEGLPGKRYYGG' A
#
# COMPACT_ATOMS: atom_id res chain seq x y z
N MET A 1 -2.31 1.76 -20.09
CA MET A 1 -3.19 2.93 -19.93
C MET A 1 -3.45 3.09 -18.43
N ARG A 2 -3.40 4.31 -17.89
CA ARG A 2 -3.71 4.58 -16.47
C ARG A 2 -5.22 4.53 -16.28
N ASP A 3 -5.70 3.77 -15.30
CA ASP A 3 -7.14 3.64 -15.02
C ASP A 3 -7.68 4.87 -14.29
N GLN A 4 -8.20 5.84 -15.03
CA GLN A 4 -8.63 7.12 -14.47
C GLN A 4 -9.80 6.99 -13.48
N ALA A 5 -10.69 6.01 -13.68
CA ALA A 5 -11.83 5.81 -12.79
C ALA A 5 -11.36 5.38 -11.39
N ILE A 6 -10.39 4.46 -11.33
CA ILE A 6 -9.82 4.01 -10.06
C ILE A 6 -9.08 5.15 -9.35
N PHE A 7 -8.30 5.96 -10.08
CA PHE A 7 -7.60 7.10 -9.46
C PHE A 7 -8.55 8.15 -8.90
N GLN A 8 -9.69 8.40 -9.56
CA GLN A 8 -10.72 9.31 -9.06
C GLN A 8 -11.32 8.80 -7.75
N LEU A 9 -11.73 7.52 -7.70
CA LEU A 9 -12.29 6.91 -6.49
C LEU A 9 -11.29 6.93 -5.31
N ILE A 10 -10.00 6.71 -5.56
CA ILE A 10 -8.96 6.80 -4.51
C ILE A 10 -8.86 8.23 -3.95
N GLN A 11 -8.98 9.26 -4.79
CA GLN A 11 -8.98 10.65 -4.31
C GLN A 11 -10.24 11.00 -3.52
N GLU A 12 -11.39 10.50 -3.95
CA GLU A 12 -12.65 10.66 -3.21
C GLU A 12 -12.58 10.03 -1.83
N GLU A 13 -12.04 8.81 -1.71
CA GLU A 13 -11.85 8.14 -0.42
C GLU A 13 -10.83 8.85 0.47
N LYS A 14 -9.72 9.32 -0.10
CA LYS A 14 -8.75 10.16 0.64
C LYS A 14 -9.44 11.39 1.24
N ASN A 15 -10.27 12.07 0.44
CA ASN A 15 -11.02 13.24 0.92
C ASN A 15 -12.03 12.86 2.01
N ARG A 16 -12.73 11.72 1.88
CA ARG A 16 -13.65 11.22 2.92
C ARG A 16 -12.93 11.04 4.26
N GLN A 17 -11.79 10.35 4.25
CA GLN A 17 -10.98 10.09 5.44
C GLN A 17 -10.44 11.36 6.09
N LEU A 18 -10.00 12.34 5.30
CA LEU A 18 -9.42 13.59 5.82
C LEU A 18 -10.44 14.52 6.47
N HIS A 19 -11.70 14.43 6.08
CA HIS A 19 -12.76 15.33 6.56
C HIS A 19 -13.76 14.63 7.48
N GLY A 20 -13.60 13.33 7.73
CA GLY A 20 -14.37 12.55 8.70
C GLY A 20 -13.77 12.60 10.11
N ILE A 21 -14.60 12.33 11.12
CA ILE A 21 -14.12 12.00 12.47
C ILE A 21 -14.08 10.49 12.58
N GLU A 22 -12.88 9.92 12.45
CA GLU A 22 -12.67 8.47 12.45
C GLU A 22 -12.51 7.97 13.91
N LEU A 23 -13.53 7.26 14.41
CA LEU A 23 -13.60 6.79 15.82
C LEU A 23 -13.48 5.27 15.96
N ILE A 24 -13.16 4.58 14.88
CA ILE A 24 -12.96 3.13 14.91
C ILE A 24 -11.62 2.85 15.59
N ALA A 25 -11.66 2.28 16.78
CA ALA A 25 -10.49 2.10 17.64
C ALA A 25 -9.34 1.27 17.03
N SER A 26 -9.64 0.46 16.02
CA SER A 26 -8.67 -0.39 15.32
C SER A 26 -8.15 0.20 14.01
N GLU A 27 -8.72 1.31 13.53
CA GLU A 27 -8.24 1.99 12.32
C GLU A 27 -7.09 2.95 12.63
N ASN A 28 -6.29 3.26 11.62
CA ASN A 28 -5.15 4.15 11.77
C ASN A 28 -4.73 4.77 10.43
N PHE A 29 -3.99 5.88 10.51
CA PHE A 29 -3.31 6.49 9.37
C PHE A 29 -1.83 6.10 9.37
N VAL A 30 -1.40 5.46 8.29
CA VAL A 30 0.03 5.17 8.09
C VAL A 30 0.78 6.40 7.57
N SER A 31 2.08 6.47 7.81
CA SER A 31 2.94 7.52 7.25
C SER A 31 3.08 7.42 5.72
N GLU A 32 3.38 8.52 5.05
CA GLU A 32 3.64 8.55 3.60
C GLU A 32 4.75 7.59 3.16
N GLN A 33 5.81 7.44 3.97
CA GLN A 33 6.93 6.54 3.67
C GLN A 33 6.50 5.07 3.61
N VAL A 34 5.52 4.67 4.44
CA VAL A 34 4.96 3.32 4.41
C VAL A 34 4.16 3.11 3.13
N MET A 35 3.33 4.08 2.73
CA MET A 35 2.57 4.00 1.47
C MET A 35 3.49 3.93 0.24
N GLU A 36 4.57 4.72 0.22
CA GLU A 36 5.56 4.69 -0.86
C GLU A 36 6.24 3.33 -0.98
N ALA A 37 6.68 2.74 0.14
CA ALA A 37 7.31 1.43 0.15
C ALA A 37 6.38 0.31 -0.36
N MET A 38 5.09 0.37 -0.03
CA MET A 38 4.08 -0.61 -0.47
C MET A 38 3.88 -0.60 -1.99
N GLY A 39 4.09 0.53 -2.66
CA GLY A 39 4.01 0.65 -4.13
C GLY A 39 5.33 0.40 -4.86
N SER A 40 6.36 -0.09 -4.17
CA SER A 40 7.72 -0.23 -4.74
C SER A 40 7.90 -1.47 -5.61
N VAL A 41 9.07 -1.56 -6.26
CA VAL A 41 9.48 -2.72 -7.09
C VAL A 41 9.58 -4.04 -6.32
N LEU A 42 9.49 -4.01 -4.98
CA LEU A 42 9.47 -5.23 -4.16
C LEU A 42 8.30 -6.15 -4.53
N THR A 43 7.19 -5.61 -5.05
CA THR A 43 6.04 -6.41 -5.53
C THR A 43 6.40 -7.37 -6.67
N ASN A 44 7.52 -7.15 -7.37
CA ASN A 44 7.94 -7.98 -8.49
C ASN A 44 8.75 -9.20 -8.05
N LYS A 45 9.30 -9.19 -6.82
CA LYS A 45 10.26 -10.20 -6.40
C LYS A 45 9.56 -11.40 -5.78
N TYR A 46 9.85 -12.57 -6.33
CA TYR A 46 9.52 -13.85 -5.71
C TYR A 46 10.68 -14.33 -4.83
N ALA A 47 10.46 -14.52 -3.53
CA ALA A 47 11.52 -14.81 -2.55
C ALA A 47 11.12 -15.91 -1.55
N GLU A 48 10.65 -17.06 -2.03
CA GLU A 48 10.28 -18.19 -1.15
C GLU A 48 11.44 -18.70 -0.28
N GLY A 49 11.11 -19.14 0.94
CA GLY A 49 12.04 -19.61 1.95
C GLY A 49 12.33 -18.54 3.01
N LEU A 50 13.49 -18.65 3.67
CA LEU A 50 13.95 -17.71 4.70
C LEU A 50 15.25 -17.02 4.25
N PRO A 51 15.65 -15.90 4.88
CA PRO A 51 16.96 -15.31 4.66
C PRO A 51 18.09 -16.35 4.81
N GLY A 52 18.99 -16.42 3.83
CA GLY A 52 20.06 -17.43 3.78
C GLY A 52 19.62 -18.85 3.41
N LYS A 53 18.31 -19.10 3.23
CA LYS A 53 17.71 -20.39 2.85
C LYS A 53 16.57 -20.18 1.85
N ARG A 54 16.87 -19.55 0.70
CA ARG A 54 15.89 -19.29 -0.37
C ARG A 54 15.87 -20.44 -1.36
N TYR A 55 14.72 -20.70 -1.96
CA TYR A 55 14.58 -21.67 -3.04
C TYR A 55 15.03 -21.11 -4.39
N TYR A 56 14.91 -19.78 -4.58
CA TYR A 56 15.28 -19.08 -5.80
C TYR A 56 16.36 -18.03 -5.54
N GLY A 57 17.22 -17.79 -6.54
CA GLY A 57 18.29 -16.78 -6.48
C GLY A 57 17.82 -15.35 -6.75
N GLY A 58 18.76 -14.40 -6.53
CA GLY A 58 18.53 -12.96 -6.49
C GLY A 58 17.88 -12.51 -5.20
#